data_AF-A0A2V7Z8M3-F1
#
_entry.id   AF-A0A2V7Z8M3-F1
#
_cell.length_a   1.000
_cell.length_b   1.000
_cell.length_c   1.000
_cell.angle_alpha   90.00
_cell.angle_beta   90.00
_cell.angle_gamma   90.00
#
_symmetry.space_group_name_H-M   'P 1'
#
loop_
_entity.id
_entity.type
_entity.pdbx_description
1 polymer ?
#
loop_
_entity_poly.entity_id
_entity_poly.type
_entity_poly.pdbx_seq_one_letter_code
_entity_poly.pdbx_strand_id
1 'polypeptide(L)'
;TQTRATFTFGPLCELAVTQGLLTEAVVSGFHASPADGGGVLLEWQTASEAGTAGFYVQRWNGAAKRWERVNRELLAGLLHAPQGGTYRFVDPDASPYEPQIYRLVEVEAGGARHTYGPFAAQVDWSRRDPRKSRTAYERGAHPPTRRGEATEPLALKAAASTGFPDGVHLSVSQTGLYYLSAASVGSWLGMKPDDAGKAIAQGKISLTQAGQQVALYPDLAGSAAKAQGLFFYGQAPDSPYTDSSAYRLVKGAGLLMQTVPAGIATPTAGGSFPETRHVEKDLFAATVISPDPSSDYWFWDFLQGDDPTYGHRTFTLDAPGLAAPATAAGTLAVSLQGATASGFTGEHQAQVSLNGTPLGQTSWTGITPQQAVFSVPAGLLHESGNQVDITAITGGGAPYSIWYVDSFDLSYPRLFRAGGDTLTFTGGGNPKVSVGGFSSSTVRLIDVQDPLHPRWIAGAAAGPDGAGGFQLSFVPSVTGRYVAAAPAALAAP
;
A
#
# COMPACT_ATOMS: atom_id res chain seq x y z
N THR A 1 12.15 -26.54 58.08
CA THR A 1 10.87 -25.84 58.27
C THR A 1 10.95 -24.47 57.63
N GLN A 2 10.51 -24.35 56.38
CA GLN A 2 10.19 -23.06 55.77
C GLN A 2 8.95 -23.27 54.90
N THR A 3 7.88 -22.63 55.35
CA THR A 3 6.52 -22.70 54.81
C THR A 3 6.49 -21.93 53.50
N ARG A 4 6.08 -22.59 52.40
CA ARG A 4 5.76 -21.91 51.14
C ARG A 4 4.58 -20.98 51.38
N ALA A 5 4.76 -19.69 51.13
CA ALA A 5 3.65 -18.75 51.03
C ALA A 5 2.91 -19.00 49.71
N THR A 6 1.70 -19.50 49.80
CA THR A 6 0.76 -19.57 48.68
C THR A 6 0.05 -18.22 48.60
N PHE A 7 0.37 -17.40 47.60
CA PHE A 7 -0.41 -16.21 47.31
C PHE A 7 -1.66 -16.63 46.53
N THR A 8 -2.80 -16.62 47.21
CA THR A 8 -4.12 -16.80 46.59
C THR A 8 -4.52 -15.46 45.97
N PHE A 9 -4.34 -15.29 44.66
CA PHE A 9 -5.03 -14.22 43.95
C PHE A 9 -6.53 -14.55 44.00
N GLY A 10 -7.33 -13.67 44.62
CA GLY A 10 -8.79 -13.69 44.48
C GLY A 10 -9.17 -13.52 43.00
N PRO A 11 -10.45 -13.74 42.63
CA PRO A 11 -10.87 -13.63 41.25
C PRO A 11 -10.46 -12.25 40.74
N LEU A 12 -9.51 -12.24 39.80
CA LEU A 12 -9.22 -11.06 39.01
C LEU A 12 -10.56 -10.68 38.38
N CYS A 13 -11.13 -9.56 38.79
CA CYS A 13 -12.09 -8.90 37.92
C CYS A 13 -11.35 -8.76 36.59
N GLU A 14 -11.80 -9.51 35.59
CA GLU A 14 -11.50 -9.19 34.21
C GLU A 14 -11.79 -7.70 34.09
N LEU A 15 -10.74 -6.91 33.85
CA LEU A 15 -10.91 -5.61 33.25
C LEU A 15 -11.46 -5.95 31.87
N ALA A 16 -12.78 -6.10 31.77
CA ALA A 16 -13.48 -6.08 30.50
C ALA A 16 -13.26 -4.66 29.98
N VAL A 17 -12.12 -4.45 29.33
CA VAL A 17 -12.00 -3.41 28.33
C VAL A 17 -13.05 -3.81 27.32
N THR A 18 -14.25 -3.22 27.42
CA THR A 18 -15.16 -3.18 26.30
C THR A 18 -14.34 -2.65 25.14
N GLN A 19 -14.00 -3.54 24.20
CA GLN A 19 -13.35 -3.21 22.94
C GLN A 19 -14.34 -2.41 22.07
N GLY A 20 -14.78 -1.26 22.58
CA GLY A 20 -15.44 -0.25 21.79
C GLY A 20 -14.36 0.64 21.22
N LEU A 21 -14.34 0.79 19.90
CA LEU A 21 -13.66 1.92 19.28
C LEU A 21 -14.32 3.18 19.87
N LEU A 22 -13.58 3.98 20.64
CA LEU A 22 -14.08 5.28 21.11
C LEU A 22 -13.95 6.25 19.94
N THR A 23 -15.05 6.47 19.24
CA THR A 23 -15.09 7.25 18.01
C THR A 23 -16.16 8.32 18.13
N GLU A 24 -15.81 9.60 17.96
CA GLU A 24 -16.78 10.67 18.17
C GLU A 24 -16.50 11.86 17.26
N ALA A 25 -17.56 12.34 16.62
CA ALA A 25 -17.56 13.59 15.89
C ALA A 25 -17.72 14.78 16.85
N VAL A 26 -16.84 15.77 16.78
CA VAL A 26 -17.01 17.03 17.53
C VAL A 26 -17.75 18.02 16.64
N VAL A 27 -19.07 18.10 16.74
CA VAL A 27 -19.88 19.08 15.98
C VAL A 27 -19.64 20.50 16.50
N SER A 28 -18.97 21.33 15.71
CA SER A 28 -18.56 22.69 16.06
C SER A 28 -19.49 23.78 15.52
N GLY A 29 -20.34 23.45 14.55
CA GLY A 29 -21.27 24.40 13.95
C GLY A 29 -22.47 23.73 13.30
N PHE A 30 -23.61 24.41 13.33
CA PHE A 30 -24.82 24.00 12.63
C PHE A 30 -25.58 25.24 12.14
N HIS A 31 -25.86 25.27 10.85
CA HIS A 31 -26.54 26.35 10.16
C HIS A 31 -27.60 25.79 9.22
N ALA A 32 -28.64 26.58 8.98
CA ALA A 32 -29.70 26.24 8.05
C ALA A 32 -30.10 27.47 7.25
N SER A 33 -30.32 27.30 5.96
CA SER A 33 -30.73 28.35 5.03
C SER A 33 -31.76 27.81 4.03
N PRO A 34 -32.54 28.66 3.37
CA PRO A 34 -33.46 28.21 2.32
C PRO A 34 -32.69 27.60 1.14
N ALA A 35 -33.13 26.44 0.64
CA ALA A 35 -32.55 25.82 -0.55
C ALA A 35 -33.13 26.41 -1.85
N ASP A 36 -32.30 26.55 -2.89
CA ASP A 36 -32.68 27.13 -4.18
C ASP A 36 -33.81 26.37 -4.92
N GLY A 37 -33.97 25.08 -4.64
CA GLY A 37 -34.99 24.20 -5.22
C GLY A 37 -36.22 23.94 -4.34
N GLY A 38 -36.33 24.64 -3.20
CA GLY A 38 -37.32 24.34 -2.15
C GLY A 38 -36.73 23.47 -1.03
N GLY A 39 -37.30 23.61 0.18
CA GLY A 39 -36.78 22.98 1.39
C GLY A 39 -35.71 23.80 2.11
N VAL A 40 -34.93 23.14 2.97
CA VAL A 40 -33.88 23.75 3.81
C VAL A 40 -32.53 23.11 3.49
N LEU A 41 -31.53 23.93 3.20
CA LEU A 41 -30.12 23.54 3.16
C LEU A 41 -29.56 23.56 4.58
N LEU A 42 -29.16 22.40 5.06
CA LEU A 42 -28.45 22.24 6.32
C LEU A 42 -26.95 22.25 6.04
N GLU A 43 -26.22 22.93 6.91
CA GLU A 43 -24.76 22.93 6.94
C GLU A 43 -24.31 22.63 8.36
N TRP A 44 -23.45 21.62 8.54
CA TRP A 44 -22.79 21.39 9.82
C TRP A 44 -21.29 21.27 9.64
N GLN A 45 -20.58 21.57 10.72
CA GLN A 45 -19.13 21.50 10.78
C GLN A 45 -18.71 20.59 11.92
N THR A 46 -17.64 19.86 11.68
CA THR A 46 -17.00 19.02 12.68
C THR A 46 -15.53 19.40 12.82
N ALA A 47 -15.07 19.48 14.07
CA ALA A 47 -13.69 19.77 14.42
C ALA A 47 -12.81 18.51 14.52
N SER A 48 -13.43 17.33 14.55
CA SER A 48 -12.82 15.99 14.59
C SER A 48 -13.90 14.96 14.25
N GLU A 49 -13.54 13.87 13.57
CA GLU A 49 -14.45 12.76 13.17
C GLU A 49 -13.73 11.40 13.14
N ALA A 50 -12.91 11.13 14.15
CA ALA A 50 -12.17 9.88 14.25
C ALA A 50 -13.15 8.69 14.38
N GLY A 51 -13.25 7.87 13.33
CA GLY A 51 -14.09 6.66 13.31
C GLY A 51 -15.58 6.88 13.09
N THR A 52 -15.99 8.08 12.69
CA THR A 52 -17.37 8.35 12.27
C THR A 52 -17.66 7.69 10.92
N ALA A 53 -18.62 6.76 10.88
CA ALA A 53 -19.08 6.16 9.63
C ALA A 53 -19.94 7.16 8.82
N GLY A 54 -20.76 7.94 9.51
CA GLY A 54 -21.59 8.97 8.88
C GLY A 54 -22.71 9.49 9.77
N PHE A 55 -23.67 10.18 9.16
CA PHE A 55 -24.76 10.84 9.87
C PHE A 55 -26.14 10.49 9.30
N TYR A 56 -27.11 10.36 10.20
CA TYR A 56 -28.53 10.55 9.89
C TYR A 56 -28.97 11.92 10.39
N VAL A 57 -29.81 12.58 9.61
CA VAL A 57 -30.44 13.85 9.95
C VAL A 57 -31.89 13.58 10.36
N GLN A 58 -32.31 14.19 11.46
CA GLN A 58 -33.69 14.11 11.92
C GLN A 58 -34.27 15.49 12.13
N ARG A 59 -35.52 15.68 11.68
CA ARG A 59 -36.31 16.90 11.88
C ARG A 59 -37.40 16.62 12.92
N TRP A 60 -37.68 17.60 13.77
CA TRP A 60 -38.81 17.53 14.70
C TRP A 60 -40.12 17.76 13.96
N ASN A 61 -41.03 16.80 14.01
CA ASN A 61 -42.39 16.97 13.53
C ASN A 61 -43.28 17.44 14.69
N GLY A 62 -43.69 18.72 14.65
CA GLY A 62 -44.50 19.33 15.70
C GLY A 62 -45.91 18.75 15.83
N ALA A 63 -46.53 18.36 14.71
CA ALA A 63 -47.87 17.78 14.70
C ALA A 63 -47.89 16.36 15.29
N ALA A 64 -46.92 15.53 14.90
CA ALA A 64 -46.77 14.16 15.38
C ALA A 64 -46.01 14.06 16.72
N LYS A 65 -45.43 15.17 17.21
CA LYS A 65 -44.60 15.25 18.41
C LYS A 65 -43.48 14.20 18.45
N ARG A 66 -42.80 13.99 17.33
CA ARG A 66 -41.71 13.00 17.20
C ARG A 66 -40.61 13.48 16.27
N TRP A 67 -39.43 12.87 16.40
CA TRP A 67 -38.33 13.03 15.46
C TRP A 67 -38.54 12.14 14.23
N GLU A 68 -38.38 12.71 13.05
CA GLU A 68 -38.51 12.01 11.77
C GLU A 68 -37.19 12.10 11.01
N ARG A 69 -36.72 10.96 10.50
CA ARG A 69 -35.49 10.91 9.70
C ARG A 69 -35.77 11.46 8.31
N VAL A 70 -34.95 12.41 7.86
CA VAL A 70 -35.15 13.12 6.57
C VAL A 70 -34.29 12.57 5.44
N ASN A 71 -33.22 11.82 5.74
CA ASN A 71 -32.42 11.09 4.76
C ASN A 71 -32.66 9.57 4.84
N ARG A 72 -32.62 8.89 3.70
CA ARG A 72 -32.83 7.44 3.62
C ARG A 72 -31.55 6.67 3.94
N GLU A 73 -30.49 7.00 3.21
CA GLU A 73 -29.16 6.38 3.28
C GLU A 73 -28.29 7.08 4.31
N LEU A 74 -27.29 6.36 4.84
CA LEU A 74 -26.30 6.96 5.72
C LEU A 74 -25.48 8.00 4.94
N LEU A 75 -25.44 9.23 5.43
CA LEU A 75 -24.61 10.28 4.83
C LEU A 75 -23.15 10.01 5.26
N ALA A 76 -22.34 9.43 4.38
CA ALA A 76 -20.95 9.05 4.69
C ALA A 76 -20.16 10.19 5.31
N GLY A 77 -19.43 9.90 6.38
CA GLY A 77 -18.51 10.84 7.02
C GLY A 77 -17.25 11.13 6.20
N LEU A 78 -16.32 11.85 6.79
CA LEU A 78 -14.99 12.10 6.24
C LEU A 78 -14.02 10.96 6.61
N LEU A 79 -14.21 9.82 5.96
CA LEU A 79 -13.52 8.55 6.25
C LEU A 79 -11.98 8.59 6.14
N HIS A 80 -11.43 9.59 5.45
CA HIS A 80 -9.99 9.80 5.25
C HIS A 80 -9.49 11.13 5.83
N ALA A 81 -10.31 11.86 6.58
CA ALA A 81 -9.99 13.18 7.12
C ALA A 81 -10.46 13.32 8.58
N PRO A 82 -9.71 12.73 9.54
CA PRO A 82 -10.09 12.71 10.95
C PRO A 82 -10.16 14.10 11.59
N GLN A 83 -9.57 15.13 10.96
CA GLN A 83 -9.66 16.53 11.37
C GLN A 83 -11.06 17.16 11.19
N GLY A 84 -12.03 16.40 10.66
CA GLY A 84 -13.38 16.88 10.40
C GLY A 84 -13.47 17.82 9.19
N GLY A 85 -14.64 18.41 9.01
CA GLY A 85 -14.92 19.25 7.85
C GLY A 85 -16.29 19.87 7.84
N THR A 86 -16.72 20.30 6.66
CA THR A 86 -18.03 20.92 6.43
C THR A 86 -18.89 20.00 5.58
N TYR A 87 -20.13 19.86 6.00
CA TYR A 87 -21.14 19.04 5.38
C TYR A 87 -22.32 19.90 4.95
N ARG A 88 -22.95 19.54 3.84
CA ARG A 88 -24.23 20.13 3.43
C ARG A 88 -25.21 19.08 2.97
N PHE A 89 -26.45 19.20 3.42
CA PHE A 89 -27.56 18.31 3.06
C PHE A 89 -28.83 19.13 2.83
N VAL A 90 -29.58 18.81 1.79
CA VAL A 90 -30.88 19.45 1.53
C VAL A 90 -31.99 18.58 2.10
N ASP A 91 -32.79 19.14 3.01
CA ASP A 91 -34.07 18.59 3.46
C ASP A 91 -35.19 19.14 2.55
N PRO A 92 -35.65 18.39 1.54
CA PRO A 92 -36.61 18.88 0.56
C PRO A 92 -38.02 19.04 1.13
N ASP A 93 -38.34 18.32 2.22
CA ASP A 93 -39.68 18.27 2.80
C ASP A 93 -39.89 19.35 3.88
N ALA A 94 -38.91 20.23 4.07
CA ALA A 94 -38.95 21.29 5.06
C ALA A 94 -39.90 22.42 4.64
N SER A 95 -40.74 22.87 5.57
CA SER A 95 -41.80 23.86 5.32
C SER A 95 -41.54 25.17 6.09
N PRO A 96 -41.70 26.35 5.46
CA PRO A 96 -41.59 27.64 6.15
C PRO A 96 -42.66 27.86 7.22
N TYR A 97 -43.72 27.04 7.23
CA TYR A 97 -44.83 27.13 8.19
C TYR A 97 -44.58 26.30 9.46
N GLU A 98 -43.50 25.54 9.51
CA GLU A 98 -43.15 24.71 10.66
C GLU A 98 -41.83 25.21 11.31
N PRO A 99 -41.66 25.02 12.63
CA PRO A 99 -40.39 25.31 13.27
C PRO A 99 -39.31 24.36 12.75
N GLN A 100 -38.21 24.92 12.27
CA GLN A 100 -37.07 24.17 11.76
C GLN A 100 -36.18 23.74 12.92
N ILE A 101 -36.40 22.54 13.44
CA ILE A 101 -35.63 21.98 14.56
C ILE A 101 -35.03 20.66 14.12
N TYR A 102 -33.72 20.55 14.17
CA TYR A 102 -32.96 19.41 13.67
C TYR A 102 -32.11 18.77 14.77
N ARG A 103 -31.75 17.51 14.56
CA ARG A 103 -30.66 16.85 15.28
C ARG A 103 -29.88 15.96 14.33
N LEU A 104 -28.59 15.82 14.62
CA LEU A 104 -27.71 14.89 13.92
C LEU A 104 -27.58 13.62 14.74
N VAL A 105 -27.65 12.47 14.09
CA VAL A 105 -27.36 11.18 14.69
C VAL A 105 -26.13 10.64 13.98
N GLU A 106 -24.98 10.78 14.63
CA GLU A 106 -23.76 10.11 14.22
C GLU A 106 -23.93 8.60 14.33
N VAL A 107 -23.34 7.89 13.38
CA VAL A 107 -23.11 6.46 13.41
C VAL A 107 -21.61 6.25 13.40
N GLU A 108 -21.09 5.61 14.43
CA GLU A 108 -19.69 5.21 14.54
C GLU A 108 -19.39 3.97 13.70
N ALA A 109 -18.11 3.73 13.42
CA ALA A 109 -17.63 2.53 12.75
C ALA A 109 -18.13 1.26 13.44
N GLY A 110 -18.12 1.21 14.79
CA GLY A 110 -18.65 0.08 15.57
C GLY A 110 -20.18 -0.02 15.64
N GLY A 111 -20.92 0.90 15.00
CA GLY A 111 -22.38 0.94 14.96
C GLY A 111 -23.05 1.65 16.15
N ALA A 112 -22.27 2.14 17.12
CA ALA A 112 -22.75 3.04 18.16
C ALA A 112 -23.30 4.35 17.57
N ARG A 113 -24.19 5.02 18.32
CA ARG A 113 -24.89 6.22 17.84
C ARG A 113 -24.83 7.34 18.85
N HIS A 114 -24.42 8.51 18.38
CA HIS A 114 -24.34 9.74 19.16
C HIS A 114 -25.29 10.78 18.58
N THR A 115 -25.96 11.54 19.46
CA THR A 115 -26.97 12.53 19.04
C THR A 115 -26.51 13.93 19.39
N TYR A 116 -26.46 14.81 18.39
CA TYR A 116 -26.12 16.22 18.53
C TYR A 116 -27.33 17.12 18.32
N GLY A 117 -27.44 18.14 19.17
CA GLY A 117 -28.57 19.06 19.20
C GLY A 117 -29.50 18.83 20.41
N PRO A 118 -30.77 19.24 20.33
CA PRO A 118 -31.45 19.79 19.16
C PRO A 118 -30.92 21.16 18.74
N PHE A 119 -30.86 21.40 17.43
CA PHE A 119 -30.53 22.68 16.81
C PHE A 119 -31.80 23.35 16.33
N ALA A 120 -32.21 24.44 16.99
CA ALA A 120 -33.29 25.30 16.53
C ALA A 120 -32.76 26.24 15.45
N ALA A 121 -33.00 25.90 14.19
CA ALA A 121 -32.55 26.64 13.03
C ALA A 121 -33.43 27.87 12.78
N GLN A 122 -32.82 29.06 12.80
CA GLN A 122 -33.47 30.28 12.32
C GLN A 122 -33.26 30.39 10.82
N VAL A 123 -34.29 30.04 10.03
CA VAL A 123 -34.23 30.11 8.57
C VAL A 123 -34.85 31.41 8.10
N ASP A 124 -34.02 32.31 7.57
CA ASP A 124 -34.49 33.53 6.91
C ASP A 124 -34.95 33.20 5.49
N TRP A 125 -36.22 32.86 5.35
CA TRP A 125 -36.86 32.51 4.08
C TRP A 125 -36.87 33.65 3.04
N SER A 126 -36.59 34.88 3.45
CA SER A 126 -36.48 36.02 2.53
C SER A 126 -35.12 36.11 1.84
N ARG A 127 -34.10 35.44 2.40
CA ARG A 127 -32.72 35.48 1.94
C ARG A 127 -32.34 34.15 1.29
N ARG A 128 -32.11 34.18 -0.02
CA ARG A 128 -31.59 33.01 -0.75
C ARG A 128 -30.13 32.75 -0.37
N ASP A 129 -29.76 31.49 -0.17
CA ASP A 129 -28.37 31.11 -0.02
C ASP A 129 -27.67 31.13 -1.40
N PRO A 130 -26.59 31.91 -1.59
CA PRO A 130 -25.89 31.93 -2.86
C PRO A 130 -25.18 30.61 -3.20
N ARG A 131 -25.05 29.69 -2.24
CA ARG A 131 -24.43 28.36 -2.41
C ARG A 131 -25.44 27.40 -3.04
N LYS A 132 -25.29 27.18 -4.35
CA LYS A 132 -26.03 26.15 -5.09
C LYS A 132 -25.49 24.77 -4.75
N SER A 133 -26.09 24.05 -3.81
CA SER A 133 -25.90 22.60 -3.78
C SER A 133 -26.69 21.99 -4.94
N ARG A 134 -25.99 21.53 -5.98
CA ARG A 134 -26.61 20.79 -7.10
C ARG A 134 -26.92 19.34 -6.75
N THR A 135 -26.40 18.86 -5.62
CA THR A 135 -26.54 17.50 -5.08
C THR A 135 -27.26 17.53 -3.74
N ALA A 136 -27.95 16.44 -3.39
CA ALA A 136 -28.69 16.33 -2.13
C ALA A 136 -27.77 16.31 -0.90
N TYR A 137 -26.52 15.90 -1.08
CA TYR A 137 -25.49 15.82 -0.06
C TYR A 137 -24.11 16.16 -0.64
N GLU A 138 -23.31 16.90 0.12
CA GLU A 138 -21.90 17.17 -0.15
C GLU A 138 -21.12 17.28 1.16
N ARG A 139 -19.82 16.97 1.10
CA ARG A 139 -18.89 17.12 2.23
C ARG A 139 -17.53 17.57 1.74
N GLY A 140 -16.83 18.33 2.57
CA GLY A 140 -15.47 18.79 2.29
C GLY A 140 -14.64 18.80 3.57
N ALA A 141 -13.50 18.12 3.54
CA ALA A 141 -12.57 18.09 4.66
C ALA A 141 -12.00 19.48 4.95
N HIS A 142 -11.74 19.77 6.22
CA HIS A 142 -10.86 20.87 6.57
C HIS A 142 -9.45 20.60 6.01
N PRO A 143 -8.73 21.63 5.54
CA PRO A 143 -7.36 21.46 5.07
C PRO A 143 -6.55 20.83 6.21
N PRO A 144 -5.72 19.82 5.91
CA PRO A 144 -4.89 19.21 6.94
C PRO A 144 -3.99 20.30 7.52
N THR A 145 -3.92 20.38 8.84
CA THR A 145 -2.92 21.19 9.56
C THR A 145 -1.56 20.51 9.44
N ARG A 146 -1.05 20.35 8.22
CA ARG A 146 0.36 20.03 8.03
C ARG A 146 1.13 21.23 8.57
N ARG A 147 2.02 20.98 9.56
CA ARG A 147 3.22 21.81 9.68
C ARG A 147 3.81 21.80 8.28
N GLY A 148 3.82 22.96 7.61
CA GLY A 148 3.87 23.07 6.14
C GLY A 148 4.85 22.07 5.53
N GLU A 149 4.50 21.53 4.36
CA GLU A 149 5.41 20.70 3.57
C GLU A 149 6.80 21.29 3.71
N ALA A 150 7.71 20.56 4.34
CA ALA A 150 9.13 20.83 4.20
C ALA A 150 9.42 20.59 2.72
N THR A 151 9.11 21.59 1.91
CA THR A 151 9.27 21.63 0.44
C THR A 151 10.73 21.77 0.08
N GLU A 152 11.57 21.94 1.09
CA GLU A 152 12.97 21.64 1.02
C GLU A 152 13.17 20.48 2.01
N PRO A 153 13.82 19.36 1.61
CA PRO A 153 14.60 18.63 2.58
C PRO A 153 15.36 19.71 3.34
N LEU A 154 15.39 19.66 4.68
CA LEU A 154 16.45 20.36 5.37
C LEU A 154 17.71 19.86 4.68
N ALA A 155 18.27 20.69 3.80
CA ALA A 155 19.61 20.55 3.32
C ALA A 155 20.40 20.78 4.60
N LEU A 156 20.53 19.72 5.41
CA LEU A 156 21.79 19.42 6.02
C LEU A 156 22.73 19.54 4.85
N LYS A 157 23.37 20.72 4.72
CA LYS A 157 24.62 20.85 4.02
C LYS A 157 25.33 19.59 4.44
N ALA A 158 25.52 18.65 3.51
CA ALA A 158 26.29 17.46 3.78
C ALA A 158 27.54 18.02 4.41
N ALA A 159 27.66 17.89 5.74
CA ALA A 159 28.86 18.32 6.42
C ALA A 159 29.91 17.58 5.62
N ALA A 160 30.82 18.31 4.99
CA ALA A 160 31.86 17.74 4.16
C ALA A 160 32.57 16.74 5.05
N SER A 161 32.11 15.48 5.01
CA SER A 161 32.40 14.54 6.06
C SER A 161 33.70 13.93 5.62
N THR A 162 34.75 14.44 6.24
CA THR A 162 35.93 13.66 6.54
C THR A 162 35.46 12.29 6.98
N GLY A 163 35.86 11.24 6.23
CA GLY A 163 35.22 9.91 6.24
C GLY A 163 34.88 9.37 7.63
N PHE A 164 33.86 8.51 7.68
CA PHE A 164 33.30 7.95 8.91
C PHE A 164 34.12 6.73 9.36
N PRO A 165 35.04 6.87 10.34
CA PRO A 165 35.95 5.78 10.70
C PRO A 165 35.22 4.58 11.29
N ASP A 166 34.07 4.82 11.95
CA ASP A 166 33.19 3.81 12.55
C ASP A 166 32.17 3.23 11.55
N GLY A 167 32.23 3.64 10.28
CA GLY A 167 31.37 3.19 9.20
C GLY A 167 30.20 4.11 8.87
N VAL A 168 29.42 3.71 7.87
CA VAL A 168 28.28 4.47 7.34
C VAL A 168 27.00 3.64 7.30
N HIS A 169 25.85 4.30 7.40
CA HIS A 169 24.56 3.71 7.08
C HIS A 169 24.17 4.10 5.65
N LEU A 170 23.81 3.11 4.86
CA LEU A 170 23.29 3.23 3.51
C LEU A 170 21.77 3.09 3.58
N SER A 171 21.03 4.02 2.98
CA SER A 171 19.58 3.95 2.86
C SER A 171 19.21 3.17 1.60
N VAL A 172 18.40 2.13 1.75
CA VAL A 172 17.96 1.28 0.63
C VAL A 172 16.44 1.37 0.55
N SER A 173 15.93 2.13 -0.42
CA SER A 173 14.48 2.33 -0.64
C SER A 173 13.89 1.43 -1.72
N GLN A 174 14.74 0.78 -2.52
CA GLN A 174 14.31 -0.10 -3.61
C GLN A 174 14.96 -1.48 -3.49
N THR A 175 14.17 -2.54 -3.68
CA THR A 175 14.71 -3.90 -3.76
C THR A 175 15.43 -4.11 -5.08
N GLY A 176 16.69 -4.54 -5.06
CA GLY A 176 17.48 -4.71 -6.28
C GLY A 176 18.97 -4.99 -6.05
N LEU A 177 19.72 -5.07 -7.14
CA LEU A 177 21.17 -5.21 -7.10
C LEU A 177 21.82 -3.83 -7.06
N TYR A 178 22.59 -3.57 -6.01
CA TYR A 178 23.29 -2.31 -5.80
C TYR A 178 24.76 -2.43 -6.18
N TYR A 179 25.35 -1.32 -6.63
CA TYR A 179 26.79 -1.23 -6.89
C TYR A 179 27.42 -0.05 -6.16
N LEU A 180 28.48 -0.31 -5.41
CA LEU A 180 29.26 0.71 -4.73
C LEU A 180 30.68 0.72 -5.30
N SER A 181 31.08 1.84 -5.89
CA SER A 181 32.45 2.00 -6.40
C SER A 181 33.47 1.97 -5.25
N ALA A 182 34.68 1.49 -5.50
CA ALA A 182 35.78 1.52 -4.54
C ALA A 182 36.12 2.96 -4.11
N ALA A 183 35.89 3.96 -4.98
CA ALA A 183 36.06 5.37 -4.64
C ALA A 183 35.03 5.84 -3.61
N SER A 184 33.74 5.50 -3.78
CA SER A 184 32.68 5.84 -2.83
C SER A 184 32.92 5.17 -1.47
N VAL A 185 33.19 3.86 -1.47
CA VAL A 185 33.51 3.09 -0.26
C VAL A 185 34.74 3.69 0.45
N GLY A 186 35.77 4.06 -0.31
CA GLY A 186 36.96 4.71 0.24
C GLY A 186 36.65 6.05 0.90
N SER A 187 35.92 6.92 0.19
CA SER A 187 35.49 8.23 0.72
C SER A 187 34.72 8.07 2.04
N TRP A 188 33.75 7.16 2.08
CA TRP A 188 32.92 6.93 3.25
C TRP A 188 33.66 6.34 4.45
N LEU A 189 34.60 5.41 4.23
CA LEU A 189 35.31 4.70 5.31
C LEU A 189 36.66 5.33 5.69
N GLY A 190 36.99 6.48 5.09
CA GLY A 190 38.25 7.19 5.31
C GLY A 190 39.47 6.46 4.73
N MET A 191 39.32 5.83 3.57
CA MET A 191 40.36 5.07 2.86
C MET A 191 40.66 5.71 1.50
N LYS A 192 41.89 5.57 1.01
CA LYS A 192 42.17 5.89 -0.40
C LYS A 192 41.42 4.90 -1.30
N PRO A 193 40.96 5.30 -2.50
CA PRO A 193 40.26 4.42 -3.43
C PRO A 193 41.00 3.09 -3.70
N ASP A 194 42.33 3.18 -3.81
CA ASP A 194 43.21 2.03 -4.01
C ASP A 194 43.20 1.03 -2.85
N ASP A 195 43.15 1.53 -1.61
CA ASP A 195 43.14 0.68 -0.41
C ASP A 195 41.74 0.12 -0.17
N ALA A 196 40.69 0.88 -0.50
CA ALA A 196 39.32 0.38 -0.52
C ALA A 196 39.18 -0.77 -1.55
N GLY A 197 39.70 -0.61 -2.76
CA GLY A 197 39.70 -1.66 -3.78
C GLY A 197 40.40 -2.95 -3.33
N LYS A 198 41.54 -2.85 -2.62
CA LYS A 198 42.21 -4.01 -2.00
C LYS A 198 41.37 -4.63 -0.89
N ALA A 199 40.79 -3.81 -0.02
CA ALA A 199 39.97 -4.28 1.09
C ALA A 199 38.73 -5.03 0.59
N ILE A 200 38.07 -4.52 -0.44
CA ILE A 200 36.95 -5.19 -1.10
C ILE A 200 37.40 -6.54 -1.68
N ALA A 201 38.49 -6.57 -2.45
CA ALA A 201 39.02 -7.79 -3.05
C ALA A 201 39.41 -8.86 -2.01
N GLN A 202 39.80 -8.45 -0.80
CA GLN A 202 40.21 -9.32 0.30
C GLN A 202 39.06 -9.67 1.26
N GLY A 203 37.82 -9.24 1.00
CA GLY A 203 36.68 -9.48 1.90
C GLY A 203 36.82 -8.76 3.25
N LYS A 204 37.47 -7.58 3.26
CA LYS A 204 37.71 -6.75 4.45
C LYS A 204 36.74 -5.56 4.57
N ILE A 205 35.61 -5.65 3.89
CA ILE A 205 34.48 -4.73 4.02
C ILE A 205 33.27 -5.54 4.48
N SER A 206 32.63 -5.12 5.56
CA SER A 206 31.47 -5.81 6.13
C SER A 206 30.22 -4.97 5.93
N LEU A 207 29.12 -5.62 5.57
CA LEU A 207 27.80 -5.02 5.43
C LEU A 207 26.83 -5.78 6.33
N THR A 208 26.03 -5.06 7.10
CA THR A 208 25.00 -5.67 7.95
C THR A 208 23.66 -4.96 7.84
N GLN A 209 22.57 -5.70 7.91
CA GLN A 209 21.20 -5.17 8.03
C GLN A 209 20.60 -5.75 9.32
N ALA A 210 20.09 -4.88 10.19
CA ALA A 210 19.62 -5.25 11.54
C ALA A 210 20.61 -6.13 12.35
N GLY A 211 21.93 -5.95 12.13
CA GLY A 211 22.99 -6.74 12.77
C GLY A 211 23.32 -8.08 12.11
N GLN A 212 22.57 -8.53 11.12
CA GLN A 212 22.87 -9.75 10.33
C GLN A 212 23.82 -9.41 9.18
N GLN A 213 24.78 -10.29 8.89
CA GLN A 213 25.71 -10.09 7.77
C GLN A 213 24.99 -10.20 6.42
N VAL A 214 25.36 -9.32 5.50
CA VAL A 214 24.90 -9.31 4.12
C VAL A 214 26.07 -9.69 3.23
N ALA A 215 25.88 -10.67 2.37
CA ALA A 215 26.93 -11.13 1.46
C ALA A 215 27.20 -10.11 0.34
N LEU A 216 28.49 -9.90 0.05
CA LEU A 216 29.00 -8.95 -0.94
C LEU A 216 29.70 -9.69 -2.07
N TYR A 217 29.66 -9.13 -3.28
CA TYR A 217 30.47 -9.64 -4.39
C TYR A 217 31.48 -8.59 -4.87
N PRO A 218 32.80 -8.88 -4.85
CA PRO A 218 33.81 -7.94 -5.32
C PRO A 218 33.84 -7.88 -6.86
N ASP A 219 33.77 -6.68 -7.43
CA ASP A 219 33.86 -6.47 -8.88
C ASP A 219 35.33 -6.51 -9.32
N LEU A 220 35.81 -7.72 -9.59
CA LEU A 220 37.20 -7.99 -9.97
C LEU A 220 37.35 -8.11 -11.49
N ALA A 221 38.32 -7.41 -12.05
CA ALA A 221 38.80 -7.67 -13.40
C ALA A 221 39.72 -8.92 -13.40
N GLY A 222 39.12 -10.11 -13.43
CA GLY A 222 39.87 -11.38 -13.36
C GLY A 222 40.52 -11.59 -11.99
N SER A 223 41.79 -12.01 -11.95
CA SER A 223 42.55 -12.23 -10.70
C SER A 223 43.17 -10.95 -10.12
N ALA A 224 42.52 -9.80 -10.34
CA ALA A 224 43.04 -8.50 -9.90
C ALA A 224 43.21 -8.44 -8.38
N ALA A 225 44.29 -7.83 -7.92
CA ALA A 225 44.53 -7.60 -6.49
C ALA A 225 43.65 -6.47 -5.89
N LYS A 226 42.85 -5.82 -6.74
CA LYS A 226 41.97 -4.70 -6.39
C LYS A 226 40.64 -4.88 -7.11
N ALA A 227 39.53 -4.64 -6.40
CA ALA A 227 38.21 -4.54 -6.99
C ALA A 227 37.91 -3.11 -7.44
N GLN A 228 37.11 -2.96 -8.49
CA GLN A 228 36.60 -1.67 -8.95
C GLN A 228 35.47 -1.15 -8.05
N GLY A 229 34.79 -2.07 -7.40
CA GLY A 229 33.68 -1.82 -6.48
C GLY A 229 33.17 -3.13 -5.90
N LEU A 230 31.98 -3.07 -5.31
CA LEU A 230 31.29 -4.23 -4.77
C LEU A 230 29.82 -4.19 -5.15
N PHE A 231 29.22 -5.38 -5.23
CA PHE A 231 27.78 -5.57 -5.37
C PHE A 231 27.18 -6.10 -4.08
N PHE A 232 25.94 -5.72 -3.78
CA PHE A 232 25.11 -6.36 -2.76
C PHE A 232 23.64 -6.35 -3.18
N TYR A 233 22.86 -7.28 -2.64
CA TYR A 233 21.41 -7.29 -2.84
C TYR A 233 20.75 -6.50 -1.72
N GLY A 234 20.06 -5.41 -2.07
CA GLY A 234 19.32 -4.57 -1.15
C GLY A 234 17.83 -4.90 -1.20
N GLN A 235 17.15 -4.80 -0.05
CA GLN A 235 15.71 -4.94 0.06
C GLN A 235 15.09 -3.64 0.59
N ALA A 236 14.07 -3.16 -0.10
CA ALA A 236 13.16 -2.16 0.44
C ALA A 236 12.54 -2.70 1.75
N PRO A 237 12.24 -1.82 2.72
CA PRO A 237 11.62 -2.24 3.96
C PRO A 237 10.19 -2.70 3.71
N ASP A 238 9.75 -3.64 4.54
CA ASP A 238 8.34 -3.97 4.73
C ASP A 238 7.91 -3.30 6.04
N SER A 239 7.56 -2.01 5.97
CA SER A 239 7.29 -1.22 7.16
C SER A 239 6.43 0.03 6.87
N PRO A 240 5.38 0.28 7.67
CA PRO A 240 4.60 1.52 7.56
C PRO A 240 5.31 2.75 8.17
N TYR A 241 6.52 2.57 8.70
CA TYR A 241 7.26 3.59 9.48
C TYR A 241 8.48 4.16 8.77
N THR A 242 8.96 3.53 7.71
CA THR A 242 10.17 3.95 6.99
C THR A 242 10.07 3.57 5.52
N ASP A 243 10.54 4.46 4.67
CA ASP A 243 10.65 4.25 3.22
C ASP A 243 11.97 3.58 2.81
N SER A 244 12.87 3.36 3.76
CA SER A 244 14.18 2.76 3.51
C SER A 244 14.67 1.82 4.61
N SER A 245 15.39 0.78 4.19
CA SER A 245 16.15 -0.14 5.04
C SER A 245 17.54 0.44 5.28
N ALA A 246 18.00 0.46 6.54
CA ALA A 246 19.34 0.91 6.88
C ALA A 246 20.36 -0.24 6.86
N TYR A 247 21.34 -0.15 5.97
CA TYR A 247 22.47 -1.08 5.87
C TYR A 247 23.75 -0.45 6.40
N ARG A 248 24.42 -1.10 7.35
CA ARG A 248 25.66 -0.59 7.95
C ARG A 248 26.89 -1.14 7.25
N LEU A 249 27.66 -0.28 6.60
CA LEU A 249 28.91 -0.59 5.91
C LEU A 249 30.10 -0.19 6.79
N VAL A 250 31.00 -1.13 7.08
CA VAL A 250 32.19 -0.90 7.91
C VAL A 250 33.43 -1.58 7.36
N LYS A 251 34.61 -1.17 7.86
CA LYS A 251 35.85 -1.94 7.74
C LYS A 251 35.77 -3.16 8.66
N GLY A 252 36.09 -4.35 8.15
CA GLY A 252 36.05 -5.58 8.95
C GLY A 252 35.83 -6.82 8.08
N ALA A 253 35.81 -8.00 8.69
CA ALA A 253 35.55 -9.24 7.96
C ALA A 253 34.15 -9.20 7.32
N GLY A 254 34.12 -9.24 5.99
CA GLY A 254 32.91 -9.29 5.19
C GLY A 254 32.51 -10.72 4.86
N LEU A 255 31.21 -10.90 4.61
CA LEU A 255 30.69 -12.12 4.03
C LEU A 255 30.71 -11.99 2.51
N LEU A 256 31.29 -12.96 1.81
CA LEU A 256 31.33 -12.96 0.35
C LEU A 256 30.22 -13.85 -0.20
N MET A 257 29.58 -13.42 -1.30
CA MET A 257 28.61 -14.25 -2.02
C MET A 257 29.29 -15.53 -2.53
N GLN A 258 28.63 -16.66 -2.36
CA GLN A 258 29.08 -17.91 -2.98
C GLN A 258 28.98 -17.78 -4.50
N THR A 259 30.01 -18.22 -5.24
CA THR A 259 29.96 -18.30 -6.71
C THR A 259 29.48 -19.68 -7.15
N VAL A 260 28.48 -19.71 -8.02
CA VAL A 260 27.87 -20.93 -8.58
C VAL A 260 27.94 -20.85 -10.11
N PRO A 261 28.30 -21.93 -10.82
CA PRO A 261 28.31 -21.92 -12.28
C PRO A 261 26.89 -21.80 -12.85
N ALA A 262 26.73 -21.07 -13.95
CA ALA A 262 25.47 -20.91 -14.68
C ALA A 262 24.93 -22.22 -15.30
N GLY A 263 25.78 -23.25 -15.40
CA GLY A 263 25.49 -24.44 -16.19
C GLY A 263 25.59 -24.16 -17.70
N ILE A 264 25.60 -25.24 -18.50
CA ILE A 264 25.72 -25.13 -19.95
C ILE A 264 24.30 -24.99 -20.54
N ALA A 265 23.95 -23.78 -20.94
CA ALA A 265 22.68 -23.47 -21.59
C ALA A 265 22.91 -22.76 -22.93
N THR A 266 22.30 -23.29 -23.98
CA THR A 266 22.20 -22.61 -25.27
C THR A 266 21.00 -21.67 -25.24
N PRO A 267 21.06 -20.52 -25.94
CA PRO A 267 19.92 -19.65 -26.09
C PRO A 267 18.69 -20.42 -26.57
N THR A 268 17.59 -20.27 -25.85
CA THR A 268 16.30 -20.90 -26.13
C THR A 268 15.26 -19.80 -26.33
N ALA A 269 14.50 -19.87 -27.41
CA ALA A 269 13.48 -18.86 -27.69
C ALA A 269 12.26 -19.03 -26.77
N GLY A 270 11.77 -17.91 -26.23
CA GLY A 270 10.54 -17.87 -25.45
C GLY A 270 10.69 -18.42 -24.03
N GLY A 271 9.59 -18.95 -23.51
CA GLY A 271 9.44 -19.36 -22.12
C GLY A 271 8.83 -18.27 -21.24
N SER A 272 8.25 -18.71 -20.12
CA SER A 272 7.65 -17.84 -19.12
C SER A 272 7.80 -18.42 -17.73
N PHE A 273 7.53 -17.59 -16.73
CA PHE A 273 7.46 -17.96 -15.33
C PHE A 273 6.21 -17.33 -14.70
N PRO A 274 5.66 -17.90 -13.63
CA PRO A 274 4.61 -17.26 -12.87
C PRO A 274 5.18 -16.02 -12.17
N GLU A 275 4.62 -14.86 -12.48
CA GLU A 275 4.88 -13.58 -11.80
C GLU A 275 3.68 -13.28 -10.91
N THR A 276 3.93 -12.75 -9.70
CA THR A 276 2.91 -12.09 -8.90
C THR A 276 3.31 -10.64 -8.70
N ARG A 277 2.45 -9.73 -9.15
CA ARG A 277 2.59 -8.28 -8.97
C ARG A 277 1.70 -7.84 -7.83
N HIS A 278 2.32 -7.39 -6.74
CA HIS A 278 1.66 -6.65 -5.68
C HIS A 278 1.50 -5.19 -6.08
N VAL A 279 0.31 -4.62 -5.93
CA VAL A 279 -0.02 -3.24 -6.28
C VAL A 279 -0.90 -2.63 -5.20
N GLU A 280 -0.44 -1.53 -4.61
CA GLU A 280 -1.11 -0.77 -3.57
C GLU A 280 -0.82 0.73 -3.70
N LYS A 281 -1.57 1.57 -2.97
CA LYS A 281 -1.24 2.98 -2.74
C LYS A 281 -1.68 3.38 -1.34
N ASP A 282 -0.76 3.96 -0.58
CA ASP A 282 -1.05 4.45 0.78
C ASP A 282 -1.65 5.85 0.74
N LEU A 283 -2.93 5.97 0.40
CA LEU A 283 -3.57 7.29 0.21
C LEU A 283 -4.10 7.90 1.51
N PHE A 284 -4.55 7.07 2.46
CA PHE A 284 -4.98 7.56 3.77
C PHE A 284 -4.76 6.52 4.86
N ALA A 285 -4.52 7.00 6.08
CA ALA A 285 -4.34 6.17 7.27
C ALA A 285 -5.67 6.05 8.04
N ALA A 286 -6.15 4.83 8.27
CA ALA A 286 -7.33 4.53 9.07
C ALA A 286 -6.95 3.90 10.42
N THR A 287 -6.19 4.65 11.21
CA THR A 287 -5.63 4.23 12.53
C THR A 287 -6.68 3.87 13.57
N VAL A 288 -7.93 4.28 13.37
CA VAL A 288 -9.06 3.91 14.23
C VAL A 288 -9.64 2.55 13.84
N ILE A 289 -9.60 2.20 12.55
CA ILE A 289 -10.15 0.96 12.00
C ILE A 289 -9.14 -0.19 12.17
N SER A 290 -7.85 0.14 12.07
CA SER A 290 -6.72 -0.77 12.28
C SER A 290 -5.90 -0.27 13.49
N PRO A 291 -6.30 -0.60 14.74
CA PRO A 291 -5.69 -0.04 15.95
C PRO A 291 -4.37 -0.73 16.36
N ASP A 292 -4.02 -1.85 15.73
CA ASP A 292 -2.73 -2.49 15.95
C ASP A 292 -1.65 -1.64 15.24
N PRO A 293 -0.71 -1.04 15.98
CA PRO A 293 0.34 -0.23 15.36
C PRO A 293 1.30 -1.08 14.49
N SER A 294 1.30 -2.40 14.63
CA SER A 294 2.12 -3.29 13.80
C SER A 294 1.40 -3.78 12.54
N SER A 295 0.09 -3.57 12.43
CA SER A 295 -0.65 -3.89 11.20
C SER A 295 -0.61 -2.75 10.21
N ASP A 296 -0.88 -3.07 8.95
CA ASP A 296 -1.12 -2.03 7.97
C ASP A 296 -2.40 -1.26 8.33
N TYR A 297 -2.27 0.05 8.33
CA TYR A 297 -3.35 0.99 8.57
C TYR A 297 -3.46 2.00 7.43
N TRP A 298 -2.68 1.83 6.36
CA TRP A 298 -2.79 2.58 5.13
C TRP A 298 -3.69 1.86 4.14
N PHE A 299 -4.49 2.64 3.40
CA PHE A 299 -5.44 2.10 2.44
C PHE A 299 -5.46 2.96 1.17
N TRP A 300 -5.79 2.32 0.05
CA TRP A 300 -5.87 2.94 -1.26
C TRP A 300 -7.14 3.75 -1.42
N ASP A 301 -8.31 3.16 -1.20
CA ASP A 301 -9.59 3.87 -1.34
C ASP A 301 -10.65 3.30 -0.38
N PHE A 302 -11.79 3.96 -0.28
CA PHE A 302 -12.97 3.44 0.40
C PHE A 302 -14.13 3.30 -0.58
N LEU A 303 -15.02 2.36 -0.27
CA LEU A 303 -16.31 2.22 -0.94
C LEU A 303 -17.45 2.21 0.08
N GLN A 304 -18.62 2.66 -0.37
CA GLN A 304 -19.86 2.60 0.38
C GLN A 304 -20.91 1.84 -0.43
N GLY A 305 -21.49 0.79 0.16
CA GLY A 305 -22.49 -0.05 -0.46
C GLY A 305 -23.68 0.75 -0.99
N ASP A 306 -24.06 0.49 -2.24
CA ASP A 306 -25.19 1.09 -2.95
C ASP A 306 -25.14 2.63 -3.13
N ASP A 307 -24.04 3.29 -2.74
CA ASP A 307 -23.89 4.73 -2.89
C ASP A 307 -23.62 5.10 -4.36
N PRO A 308 -24.33 6.10 -4.94
CA PRO A 308 -24.18 6.45 -6.35
C PRO A 308 -22.82 7.08 -6.70
N THR A 309 -22.07 7.58 -5.72
CA THR A 309 -20.76 8.23 -5.92
C THR A 309 -19.61 7.36 -5.42
N TYR A 310 -19.81 6.62 -4.33
CA TYR A 310 -18.79 5.86 -3.60
C TYR A 310 -19.01 4.34 -3.69
N GLY A 311 -20.07 3.87 -4.33
CA GLY A 311 -20.36 2.44 -4.49
C GLY A 311 -19.61 1.76 -5.62
N HIS A 312 -18.79 2.49 -6.38
CA HIS A 312 -18.01 1.94 -7.48
C HIS A 312 -16.65 2.62 -7.64
N ARG A 313 -15.60 1.83 -7.87
CA ARG A 313 -14.23 2.30 -8.14
C ARG A 313 -13.55 1.43 -9.20
N THR A 314 -12.69 2.08 -10.00
CA THR A 314 -11.85 1.42 -11.00
C THR A 314 -10.39 1.62 -10.65
N PHE A 315 -9.63 0.52 -10.63
CA PHE A 315 -8.20 0.49 -10.36
C PHE A 315 -7.46 0.03 -11.62
N THR A 316 -6.28 0.59 -11.87
CA THR A 316 -5.46 0.21 -13.04
C THR A 316 -4.31 -0.69 -12.61
N LEU A 317 -4.21 -1.86 -13.23
CA LEU A 317 -3.13 -2.83 -13.02
C LEU A 317 -2.43 -3.17 -14.34
N ASP A 318 -1.09 -3.20 -14.32
CA ASP A 318 -0.28 -3.59 -15.46
C ASP A 318 0.25 -5.03 -15.31
N ALA A 319 0.35 -5.76 -16.42
CA ALA A 319 0.92 -7.10 -16.49
C ALA A 319 2.06 -7.14 -17.52
N PRO A 320 3.14 -6.36 -17.33
CA PRO A 320 4.18 -6.20 -18.34
C PRO A 320 4.88 -7.53 -18.65
N GLY A 321 5.14 -7.75 -19.93
CA GLY A 321 5.73 -8.99 -20.43
C GLY A 321 4.76 -10.18 -20.36
N LEU A 322 3.46 -9.96 -20.46
CA LEU A 322 2.45 -11.03 -20.48
C LEU A 322 2.75 -12.04 -21.60
N ALA A 323 2.95 -13.30 -21.22
CA ALA A 323 3.24 -14.37 -22.16
C ALA A 323 1.94 -14.94 -22.75
N ALA A 324 1.89 -15.07 -24.07
CA ALA A 324 0.76 -15.64 -24.82
C ALA A 324 -0.62 -15.06 -24.42
N PRO A 325 -0.88 -13.74 -24.60
CA PRO A 325 -2.05 -13.06 -24.08
C PRO A 325 -3.39 -13.77 -24.37
N ALA A 326 -3.57 -14.30 -25.57
CA ALA A 326 -4.79 -14.99 -25.99
C ALA A 326 -5.11 -16.27 -25.19
N THR A 327 -4.12 -16.89 -24.55
CA THR A 327 -4.28 -18.12 -23.77
C THR A 327 -3.83 -17.95 -22.31
N ALA A 328 -3.37 -16.76 -21.93
CA ALA A 328 -2.86 -16.48 -20.59
C ALA A 328 -4.00 -16.41 -19.57
N ALA A 329 -4.05 -17.38 -18.67
CA ALA A 329 -4.87 -17.35 -17.47
C ALA A 329 -4.04 -16.89 -16.26
N GLY A 330 -4.70 -16.47 -15.20
CA GLY A 330 -4.05 -15.98 -13.99
C GLY A 330 -4.96 -15.99 -12.76
N THR A 331 -4.55 -15.29 -11.72
CA THR A 331 -5.38 -15.02 -10.54
C THR A 331 -5.26 -13.57 -10.11
N LEU A 332 -6.36 -13.00 -9.62
CA LEU A 332 -6.39 -11.69 -8.99
C LEU A 332 -6.81 -11.88 -7.54
N ALA A 333 -5.91 -11.62 -6.59
CA ALA A 333 -6.28 -11.45 -5.19
C ALA A 333 -6.62 -9.98 -4.94
N VAL A 334 -7.71 -9.74 -4.22
CA VAL A 334 -8.16 -8.41 -3.78
C VAL A 334 -8.17 -8.42 -2.26
N SER A 335 -7.38 -7.53 -1.65
CA SER A 335 -7.30 -7.33 -0.20
C SER A 335 -8.20 -6.15 0.19
N LEU A 336 -9.14 -6.41 1.09
CA LEU A 336 -10.18 -5.48 1.53
C LEU A 336 -10.19 -5.44 3.06
N GLN A 337 -10.68 -4.34 3.63
CA GLN A 337 -10.83 -4.18 5.07
C GLN A 337 -12.22 -3.62 5.39
N GLY A 338 -13.01 -4.33 6.19
CA GLY A 338 -14.27 -3.79 6.70
C GLY A 338 -14.02 -2.52 7.55
N ALA A 339 -14.84 -1.48 7.36
CA ALA A 339 -14.71 -0.21 8.08
C ALA A 339 -15.93 0.12 8.95
N THR A 340 -17.00 -0.68 8.85
CA THR A 340 -18.17 -0.57 9.73
C THR A 340 -18.59 -1.94 10.26
N ALA A 341 -19.26 -1.95 11.40
CA ALA A 341 -19.96 -3.11 11.94
C ALA A 341 -21.41 -2.70 12.28
N SER A 342 -22.35 -2.95 11.37
CA SER A 342 -23.78 -2.63 11.58
C SER A 342 -24.53 -3.66 12.42
N GLY A 343 -23.87 -4.79 12.74
CA GLY A 343 -24.48 -5.93 13.45
C GLY A 343 -25.22 -6.91 12.54
N PHE A 344 -25.14 -6.74 11.20
CA PHE A 344 -25.75 -7.63 10.22
C PHE A 344 -24.70 -8.54 9.59
N THR A 345 -24.98 -9.84 9.50
CA THR A 345 -24.12 -10.81 8.82
C THR A 345 -24.08 -10.53 7.30
N GLY A 346 -22.88 -10.47 6.74
CA GLY A 346 -22.66 -10.27 5.31
C GLY A 346 -23.02 -8.87 4.83
N GLU A 347 -22.91 -7.86 5.71
CA GLU A 347 -23.18 -6.45 5.39
C GLU A 347 -22.27 -5.91 4.28
N HIS A 348 -21.04 -6.41 4.19
CA HIS A 348 -20.09 -6.04 3.16
C HIS A 348 -20.17 -7.03 2.02
N GLN A 349 -20.43 -6.53 0.82
CA GLN A 349 -20.38 -7.30 -0.41
C GLN A 349 -19.61 -6.51 -1.47
N ALA A 350 -18.72 -7.20 -2.16
CA ALA A 350 -17.95 -6.65 -3.27
C ALA A 350 -18.13 -7.54 -4.51
N GLN A 351 -18.53 -6.94 -5.62
CA GLN A 351 -18.50 -7.55 -6.94
C GLN A 351 -17.28 -7.05 -7.69
N VAL A 352 -16.53 -7.98 -8.31
CA VAL A 352 -15.27 -7.68 -8.97
C VAL A 352 -15.35 -8.08 -10.44
N SER A 353 -14.97 -7.16 -11.32
CA SER A 353 -14.75 -7.42 -12.75
C SER A 353 -13.39 -6.93 -13.21
N LEU A 354 -12.86 -7.56 -14.25
CA LEU A 354 -11.61 -7.19 -14.90
C LEU A 354 -11.88 -6.93 -16.38
N ASN A 355 -11.51 -5.76 -16.88
CA ASN A 355 -11.74 -5.34 -18.27
C ASN A 355 -13.21 -5.55 -18.70
N GLY A 356 -14.15 -5.21 -17.82
CA GLY A 356 -15.59 -5.39 -18.01
C GLY A 356 -16.11 -6.83 -17.88
N THR A 357 -15.25 -7.82 -17.65
CA THR A 357 -15.65 -9.22 -17.46
C THR A 357 -15.81 -9.54 -15.96
N PRO A 358 -17.00 -9.97 -15.50
CA PRO A 358 -17.21 -10.36 -14.11
C PRO A 358 -16.31 -11.53 -13.71
N LEU A 359 -15.53 -11.35 -12.63
CA LEU A 359 -14.69 -12.40 -12.07
C LEU A 359 -15.38 -13.13 -10.92
N GLY A 360 -16.18 -12.41 -10.13
CA GLY A 360 -16.94 -12.99 -9.01
C GLY A 360 -17.39 -11.97 -7.99
N GLN A 361 -17.80 -12.48 -6.83
CA GLN A 361 -18.21 -11.67 -5.69
C GLN A 361 -17.68 -12.26 -4.39
N THR A 362 -17.57 -11.42 -3.37
CA THR A 362 -17.19 -11.82 -2.02
C THR A 362 -18.04 -11.08 -0.99
N SER A 363 -18.20 -11.66 0.20
CA SER A 363 -18.96 -11.05 1.29
C SER A 363 -18.33 -11.33 2.64
N TRP A 364 -18.33 -10.35 3.54
CA TRP A 364 -17.78 -10.47 4.89
C TRP A 364 -18.56 -9.57 5.87
N THR A 365 -18.18 -9.60 7.15
CA THR A 365 -18.92 -8.94 8.24
C THR A 365 -17.97 -8.17 9.15
N GLY A 366 -18.40 -6.98 9.57
CA GLY A 366 -17.72 -6.16 10.56
C GLY A 366 -16.36 -5.64 10.11
N ILE A 367 -15.66 -5.05 11.07
CA ILE A 367 -14.34 -4.44 10.91
C ILE A 367 -13.28 -5.54 10.89
N THR A 368 -13.19 -6.28 9.78
CA THR A 368 -12.28 -7.41 9.61
C THR A 368 -11.61 -7.38 8.24
N PRO A 369 -10.36 -7.88 8.12
CA PRO A 369 -9.70 -8.03 6.83
C PRO A 369 -10.38 -9.13 6.02
N GLN A 370 -10.44 -8.94 4.71
CA GLN A 370 -11.01 -9.87 3.75
C GLN A 370 -10.11 -9.96 2.51
N GLN A 371 -9.57 -11.15 2.25
CA GLN A 371 -8.85 -11.44 1.01
C GLN A 371 -9.69 -12.37 0.14
N ALA A 372 -9.99 -11.94 -1.08
CA ALA A 372 -10.72 -12.73 -2.07
C ALA A 372 -9.85 -13.00 -3.29
N VAL A 373 -9.75 -14.26 -3.70
CA VAL A 373 -8.96 -14.67 -4.87
C VAL A 373 -9.89 -15.11 -5.99
N PHE A 374 -9.75 -14.48 -7.15
CA PHE A 374 -10.54 -14.76 -8.34
C PHE A 374 -9.67 -15.33 -9.46
N SER A 375 -10.20 -16.34 -10.17
CA SER A 375 -9.57 -16.84 -11.39
C SER A 375 -9.72 -15.83 -12.52
N VAL A 376 -8.63 -15.52 -13.20
CA VAL A 376 -8.62 -14.67 -14.39
C VAL A 376 -8.67 -15.56 -15.64
N PRO A 377 -9.75 -15.52 -16.43
CA PRO A 377 -9.87 -16.33 -17.64
C PRO A 377 -8.80 -16.02 -18.68
N ALA A 378 -8.51 -17.03 -19.52
CA ALA A 378 -7.60 -16.89 -20.64
C ALA A 378 -8.06 -15.78 -21.60
N GLY A 379 -7.13 -14.94 -22.06
CA GLY A 379 -7.42 -13.90 -23.04
C GLY A 379 -7.89 -12.56 -22.45
N LEU A 380 -8.06 -12.46 -21.14
CA LEU A 380 -8.60 -11.26 -20.50
C LEU A 380 -7.52 -10.20 -20.17
N LEU A 381 -6.28 -10.62 -19.95
CA LEU A 381 -5.20 -9.71 -19.55
C LEU A 381 -4.54 -9.01 -20.74
N HIS A 382 -4.14 -7.77 -20.50
CA HIS A 382 -3.30 -6.94 -21.37
C HIS A 382 -1.97 -6.62 -20.67
N GLU A 383 -0.93 -6.30 -21.44
CA GLU A 383 0.36 -5.93 -20.84
C GLU A 383 0.28 -4.67 -19.96
N SER A 384 -0.64 -3.75 -20.29
CA SER A 384 -0.85 -2.51 -19.54
C SER A 384 -2.31 -2.09 -19.60
N GLY A 385 -2.74 -1.30 -18.62
CA GLY A 385 -4.04 -0.64 -18.63
C GLY A 385 -5.22 -1.58 -18.34
N ASN A 386 -5.00 -2.68 -17.62
CA ASN A 386 -6.12 -3.50 -17.16
C ASN A 386 -6.92 -2.73 -16.11
N GLN A 387 -8.23 -2.81 -16.19
CA GLN A 387 -9.16 -2.13 -15.29
C GLN A 387 -9.80 -3.16 -14.38
N VAL A 388 -9.54 -3.05 -13.07
CA VAL A 388 -10.25 -3.78 -12.03
C VAL A 388 -11.35 -2.89 -11.51
N ASP A 389 -12.58 -3.26 -11.79
CA ASP A 389 -13.77 -2.57 -11.32
C ASP A 389 -14.31 -3.29 -10.08
N ILE A 390 -14.53 -2.53 -9.01
CA ILE A 390 -15.15 -3.03 -7.78
C ILE A 390 -16.42 -2.26 -7.50
N THR A 391 -17.51 -2.99 -7.30
CA THR A 391 -18.82 -2.46 -6.91
C THR A 391 -19.17 -2.93 -5.50
N ALA A 392 -19.47 -1.97 -4.62
CA ALA A 392 -19.89 -2.21 -3.25
C ALA A 392 -21.41 -2.31 -3.15
N ILE A 393 -21.88 -3.32 -2.40
CA ILE A 393 -23.29 -3.57 -2.16
C ILE A 393 -23.52 -3.69 -0.66
N THR A 394 -24.59 -3.09 -0.15
CA THR A 394 -25.02 -3.27 1.24
C THR A 394 -25.77 -4.60 1.35
N GLY A 395 -25.09 -5.60 1.89
CA GLY A 395 -25.62 -6.95 2.02
C GLY A 395 -26.47 -7.17 3.27
N GLY A 396 -27.11 -8.34 3.35
CA GLY A 396 -27.77 -8.81 4.57
C GLY A 396 -28.97 -7.99 5.07
N GLY A 397 -29.45 -7.02 4.29
CA GLY A 397 -30.45 -6.04 4.74
C GLY A 397 -29.89 -5.00 5.72
N ALA A 398 -28.56 -4.85 5.76
CA ALA A 398 -27.88 -3.88 6.61
C ALA A 398 -28.29 -2.43 6.24
N PRO A 399 -28.27 -1.50 7.20
CA PRO A 399 -28.61 -0.10 6.95
C PRO A 399 -27.51 0.71 6.24
N TYR A 400 -26.27 0.20 6.24
CA TYR A 400 -25.09 0.79 5.63
C TYR A 400 -23.98 -0.25 5.54
N SER A 401 -22.99 0.00 4.68
CA SER A 401 -21.81 -0.84 4.50
C SER A 401 -20.67 0.03 3.99
N ILE A 402 -19.60 0.18 4.76
CA ILE A 402 -18.41 0.93 4.36
C ILE A 402 -17.18 0.05 4.59
N TRP A 403 -16.28 0.02 3.61
CA TRP A 403 -15.06 -0.76 3.67
C TRP A 403 -13.98 -0.18 2.76
N TYR A 404 -12.73 -0.59 2.96
CA TYR A 404 -11.55 -0.05 2.31
C TYR A 404 -10.91 -1.07 1.38
N VAL A 405 -10.31 -0.55 0.31
CA VAL A 405 -9.42 -1.30 -0.59
C VAL A 405 -8.00 -1.05 -0.10
N ASP A 406 -7.29 -2.14 0.15
CA ASP A 406 -5.89 -2.16 0.57
C ASP A 406 -5.03 -2.34 -0.70
N SER A 407 -5.02 -3.55 -1.25
CA SER A 407 -4.06 -3.94 -2.28
C SER A 407 -4.60 -5.01 -3.24
N PHE A 408 -3.86 -5.22 -4.32
CA PHE A 408 -4.11 -6.26 -5.31
C PHE A 408 -2.86 -7.09 -5.56
N ASP A 409 -3.02 -8.42 -5.67
CA ASP A 409 -1.99 -9.31 -6.19
C ASP A 409 -2.44 -9.93 -7.50
N LEU A 410 -1.80 -9.52 -8.61
CA LEU A 410 -2.05 -10.07 -9.94
C LEU A 410 -1.00 -11.12 -10.29
N SER A 411 -1.42 -12.38 -10.39
CA SER A 411 -0.59 -13.50 -10.86
C SER A 411 -0.84 -13.81 -12.32
N TYR A 412 0.22 -13.86 -13.13
CA TYR A 412 0.14 -14.11 -14.58
C TYR A 412 1.44 -14.72 -15.13
N PRO A 413 1.40 -15.40 -16.30
CA PRO A 413 2.61 -15.89 -16.94
C PRO A 413 3.38 -14.73 -17.56
N ARG A 414 4.61 -14.48 -17.08
CA ARG A 414 5.48 -13.41 -17.56
C ARG A 414 6.66 -13.98 -18.37
N LEU A 415 6.97 -13.35 -19.49
CA LEU A 415 8.11 -13.67 -20.34
C LEU A 415 9.43 -13.43 -19.60
N PHE A 416 10.46 -14.22 -19.94
CA PHE A 416 11.84 -13.96 -19.54
C PHE A 416 12.45 -12.79 -20.31
N ARG A 417 11.89 -11.59 -20.11
CA ARG A 417 12.34 -10.36 -20.77
C ARG A 417 12.47 -9.25 -19.74
N ALA A 418 13.64 -8.63 -19.69
CA ALA A 418 13.93 -7.49 -18.84
C ALA A 418 13.10 -6.27 -19.25
N GLY A 419 12.64 -5.52 -18.25
CA GLY A 419 12.05 -4.20 -18.41
C GLY A 419 12.90 -3.21 -17.63
N GLY A 420 13.36 -2.14 -18.28
CA GLY A 420 14.29 -1.20 -17.65
C GLY A 420 15.62 -1.85 -17.23
N ASP A 421 16.17 -2.73 -18.08
CA ASP A 421 17.46 -3.41 -17.86
C ASP A 421 17.56 -4.35 -16.64
N THR A 422 16.43 -4.70 -16.04
CA THR A 422 16.37 -5.67 -14.95
C THR A 422 15.20 -6.65 -15.08
N LEU A 423 15.37 -7.85 -14.51
CA LEU A 423 14.31 -8.81 -14.29
C LEU A 423 14.57 -9.59 -12.99
N THR A 424 13.57 -9.62 -12.12
CA THR A 424 13.47 -10.61 -11.04
C THR A 424 12.56 -11.73 -11.50
N PHE A 425 12.97 -12.99 -11.34
CA PHE A 425 12.22 -14.13 -11.88
C PHE A 425 12.51 -15.43 -11.14
N THR A 426 11.66 -16.44 -11.34
CA THR A 426 11.93 -17.83 -10.94
C THR A 426 12.18 -18.68 -12.18
N GLY A 427 12.75 -19.89 -12.02
CA GLY A 427 12.96 -20.79 -13.15
C GLY A 427 11.65 -21.26 -13.83
N GLY A 428 10.50 -21.16 -13.16
CA GLY A 428 9.20 -21.54 -13.72
C GLY A 428 9.08 -23.01 -14.16
N GLY A 429 9.93 -23.91 -13.63
CA GLY A 429 10.03 -25.30 -14.06
C GLY A 429 10.78 -25.52 -15.38
N ASN A 430 11.32 -24.46 -16.00
CA ASN A 430 12.09 -24.56 -17.24
C ASN A 430 13.48 -25.19 -16.95
N PRO A 431 13.91 -26.19 -17.72
CA PRO A 431 15.23 -26.82 -17.53
C PRO A 431 16.40 -25.90 -17.92
N LYS A 432 16.11 -24.89 -18.75
CA LYS A 432 17.03 -23.84 -19.20
C LYS A 432 16.24 -22.56 -19.36
N VAL A 433 16.84 -21.42 -19.03
CA VAL A 433 16.21 -20.10 -19.15
C VAL A 433 17.11 -19.20 -19.97
N SER A 434 16.50 -18.45 -20.89
CA SER A 434 17.13 -17.34 -21.60
C SER A 434 16.40 -16.05 -21.26
N VAL A 435 17.10 -15.09 -20.67
CA VAL A 435 16.54 -13.78 -20.32
C VAL A 435 17.05 -12.76 -21.31
N GLY A 436 16.16 -12.14 -22.08
CA GLY A 436 16.49 -11.12 -23.10
C GLY A 436 16.03 -9.72 -22.74
N GLY A 437 16.20 -8.77 -23.67
CA GLY A 437 15.73 -7.38 -23.50
C GLY A 437 16.68 -6.44 -22.77
N PHE A 438 17.95 -6.83 -22.60
CA PHE A 438 18.97 -5.94 -22.02
C PHE A 438 19.57 -5.01 -23.08
N SER A 439 19.87 -3.77 -22.69
CA SER A 439 20.56 -2.77 -23.51
C SER A 439 22.08 -2.99 -23.57
N SER A 440 22.63 -3.81 -22.67
CA SER A 440 24.06 -4.07 -22.53
C SER A 440 24.37 -5.56 -22.38
N SER A 441 25.51 -6.00 -22.93
CA SER A 441 26.05 -7.35 -22.74
C SER A 441 26.60 -7.59 -21.33
N THR A 442 26.75 -6.54 -20.53
CA THR A 442 27.36 -6.59 -19.20
C THR A 442 26.30 -6.91 -18.14
N VAL A 443 25.63 -8.05 -18.27
CA VAL A 443 24.54 -8.45 -17.38
C VAL A 443 25.09 -9.20 -16.17
N ARG A 444 24.62 -8.87 -14.97
CA ARG A 444 24.87 -9.61 -13.73
C ARG A 444 23.69 -10.53 -13.46
N LEU A 445 23.98 -11.76 -13.05
CA LEU A 445 22.98 -12.74 -12.64
C LEU A 445 23.30 -13.23 -11.24
N ILE A 446 22.34 -13.07 -10.33
CA ILE A 446 22.45 -13.52 -8.94
C ILE A 446 21.22 -14.33 -8.55
N ASP A 447 21.42 -15.32 -7.69
CA ASP A 447 20.36 -16.03 -7.00
C ASP A 447 20.12 -15.37 -5.64
N VAL A 448 18.89 -14.91 -5.41
CA VAL A 448 18.40 -14.17 -4.25
C VAL A 448 17.37 -14.98 -3.45
N GLN A 449 17.38 -16.31 -3.57
CA GLN A 449 16.51 -17.16 -2.75
C GLN A 449 16.72 -16.90 -1.25
N ASP A 450 17.95 -16.65 -0.82
CA ASP A 450 18.28 -16.04 0.48
C ASP A 450 18.80 -14.61 0.23
N PRO A 451 18.00 -13.56 0.51
CA PRO A 451 18.36 -12.18 0.24
C PRO A 451 19.59 -11.66 1.01
N LEU A 452 19.90 -12.21 2.18
CA LEU A 452 21.09 -11.84 2.95
C LEU A 452 22.32 -12.61 2.49
N HIS A 453 22.11 -13.79 1.90
CA HIS A 453 23.17 -14.67 1.38
C HIS A 453 23.01 -15.00 -0.12
N PRO A 454 22.90 -14.00 -1.00
CA PRO A 454 22.76 -14.25 -2.42
C PRO A 454 23.98 -14.99 -2.99
N ARG A 455 23.75 -15.74 -4.08
CA ARG A 455 24.80 -16.48 -4.78
C ARG A 455 25.04 -15.88 -6.16
N TRP A 456 26.30 -15.62 -6.46
CA TRP A 456 26.70 -15.08 -7.75
C TRP A 456 26.72 -16.17 -8.82
N ILE A 457 26.01 -15.97 -9.94
CA ILE A 457 25.98 -16.93 -11.04
C ILE A 457 27.06 -16.57 -12.07
N ALA A 458 28.12 -17.37 -12.12
CA ALA A 458 29.26 -17.15 -13.01
C ALA A 458 29.13 -17.94 -14.33
N GLY A 459 29.62 -17.35 -15.41
CA GLY A 459 29.71 -18.02 -16.72
C GLY A 459 28.47 -17.88 -17.61
N ALA A 460 27.44 -17.16 -17.17
CA ALA A 460 26.31 -16.77 -18.03
C ALA A 460 26.71 -15.58 -18.93
N ALA A 461 27.41 -15.85 -20.03
CA ALA A 461 27.80 -14.81 -20.97
C ALA A 461 26.58 -14.32 -21.76
N ALA A 462 26.40 -12.99 -21.84
CA ALA A 462 25.35 -12.41 -22.65
C ALA A 462 25.76 -12.37 -24.14
N GLY A 463 24.84 -12.73 -25.02
CA GLY A 463 24.98 -12.63 -26.47
C GLY A 463 23.81 -11.83 -27.07
N PRO A 464 23.82 -11.57 -28.38
CA PRO A 464 22.71 -10.90 -29.06
C PRO A 464 21.38 -11.66 -28.85
N ASP A 465 20.29 -10.92 -28.63
CA ASP A 465 18.94 -11.47 -28.47
C ASP A 465 18.16 -11.59 -29.79
N GLY A 466 18.72 -11.09 -30.89
CA GLY A 466 18.07 -11.06 -32.21
C GLY A 466 17.05 -9.94 -32.40
N ALA A 467 16.74 -9.16 -31.36
CA ALA A 467 15.83 -8.01 -31.35
C ALA A 467 16.57 -6.67 -31.16
N GLY A 468 17.90 -6.68 -31.25
CA GLY A 468 18.75 -5.49 -31.10
C GLY A 468 19.27 -5.25 -29.68
N GLY A 469 18.99 -6.16 -28.74
CA GLY A 469 19.52 -6.16 -27.38
C GLY A 469 20.39 -7.37 -27.09
N PHE A 470 20.55 -7.65 -25.80
CA PHE A 470 21.33 -8.77 -25.28
C PHE A 470 20.46 -9.72 -24.45
N GLN A 471 20.89 -10.97 -24.41
CA GLN A 471 20.30 -12.02 -23.60
C GLN A 471 21.38 -12.87 -22.94
N LEU A 472 21.11 -13.41 -21.76
CA LEU A 472 21.92 -14.43 -21.09
C LEU A 472 21.14 -15.74 -20.99
N SER A 473 21.85 -16.87 -20.90
CA SER A 473 21.23 -18.18 -20.71
C SER A 473 21.92 -18.98 -19.61
N PHE A 474 21.13 -19.71 -18.83
CA PHE A 474 21.63 -20.52 -17.72
C PHE A 474 20.65 -21.66 -17.36
N VAL A 475 21.09 -22.55 -16.47
CA VAL A 475 20.28 -23.63 -15.90
C VAL A 475 19.81 -23.18 -14.51
N PRO A 476 18.52 -22.87 -14.32
CA PRO A 476 18.00 -22.49 -13.01
C PRO A 476 17.88 -23.70 -12.09
N SER A 477 17.96 -23.44 -10.78
CA SER A 477 17.55 -24.39 -9.75
C SER A 477 16.04 -24.35 -9.56
N VAL A 478 15.48 -25.45 -9.05
CA VAL A 478 14.01 -25.61 -8.87
C VAL A 478 13.42 -24.55 -7.94
N THR A 479 14.12 -24.21 -6.85
CA THR A 479 13.67 -23.22 -5.86
C THR A 479 14.29 -21.84 -6.04
N GLY A 480 15.10 -21.66 -7.10
CA GLY A 480 15.88 -20.45 -7.30
C GLY A 480 15.02 -19.25 -7.63
N ARG A 481 15.36 -18.12 -7.02
CA ARG A 481 14.84 -16.79 -7.36
C ARG A 481 16.01 -15.96 -7.86
N TYR A 482 15.92 -15.40 -9.04
CA TYR A 482 17.04 -14.77 -9.72
C TYR A 482 16.79 -13.30 -9.96
N VAL A 483 17.86 -12.50 -9.94
CA VAL A 483 17.88 -11.13 -10.46
C VAL A 483 18.92 -11.07 -11.56
N ALA A 484 18.49 -10.66 -12.75
CA ALA A 484 19.36 -10.32 -13.86
C ALA A 484 19.31 -8.81 -14.08
N ALA A 485 20.46 -8.13 -14.02
CA ALA A 485 20.53 -6.67 -14.13
C ALA A 485 21.73 -6.22 -14.98
N ALA A 486 21.48 -5.33 -15.94
CA ALA A 486 22.51 -4.61 -16.68
C ALA A 486 22.90 -3.31 -15.95
N PRO A 487 24.03 -2.65 -16.32
CA PRO A 487 24.59 -1.56 -15.51
C PRO A 487 23.64 -0.38 -15.27
N ALA A 488 22.75 -0.08 -16.23
CA ALA A 488 21.78 1.01 -16.11
C ALA A 488 20.68 0.75 -15.07
N ALA A 489 20.46 -0.51 -14.68
CA ALA A 489 19.47 -0.90 -13.69
C ALA A 489 20.06 -1.15 -12.29
N LEU A 490 21.37 -0.96 -12.12
CA LEU A 490 22.00 -1.07 -10.81
C LEU A 490 21.61 0.12 -9.96
N ALA A 491 21.15 -0.15 -8.75
CA ALA A 491 20.79 0.89 -7.80
C ALA A 491 22.02 1.46 -7.08
N ALA A 492 21.88 2.68 -6.57
CA ALA A 492 22.80 3.32 -5.65
C ALA A 492 22.02 3.80 -4.42
N PRO A 493 22.57 3.66 -3.20
CA PRO A 493 21.91 4.05 -1.97
C PRO A 493 21.96 5.56 -1.70
#